data_AF-A0A8S0UTT4-F1
#
_entry.id   AF-A0A8S0UTT4-F1
#
_cell.length_a   1.000
_cell.length_b   1.000
_cell.length_c   1.000
_cell.angle_alpha   90.00
_cell.angle_beta   90.00
_cell.angle_gamma   90.00
#
_symmetry.space_group_name_H-M   'P 1'
#
loop_
_entity.id
_entity.type
_entity.pdbx_description
1 polymer ?
#
loop_
_entity_poly.entity_id
_entity_poly.type
_entity_poly.pdbx_seq_one_letter_code
_entity_poly.pdbx_strand_id
1 'polypeptide(L)'
;MDIGVSEIDFLKMHIKDGQYSLQPHVGQESLKFPNTDLSKKEVQQFLGIENYMANFVDRLSPVIKPLQNMLKKNATPWSSKLTEAVRKIKKMYKDYQLCLFLLFRRYFCKLMQVIYTGQ
;
A
#
# COMPACT_ATOMS: atom_id res chain seq x y z
N MET A 1 19.01 4.26 -16.63
CA MET A 1 18.92 2.79 -16.63
C MET A 1 20.22 2.33 -16.03
N ASP A 2 20.16 1.82 -14.81
CA ASP A 2 21.36 1.42 -14.06
C ASP A 2 21.59 -0.08 -14.27
N ILE A 3 22.78 -0.44 -14.74
CA ILE A 3 23.13 -1.81 -15.11
C ILE A 3 24.33 -2.23 -14.26
N GLY A 4 24.30 -3.46 -13.73
CA GLY A 4 25.37 -3.99 -12.89
C GLY A 4 25.39 -3.48 -11.44
N VAL A 5 24.27 -2.91 -10.97
CA VAL A 5 24.11 -2.43 -9.60
C VAL A 5 23.59 -3.53 -8.67
N SER A 6 24.01 -3.51 -7.41
CA SER A 6 23.54 -4.44 -6.36
C SER A 6 22.21 -4.04 -5.72
N GLU A 7 21.72 -2.83 -6.03
CA GLU A 7 20.54 -2.21 -5.45
C GLU A 7 19.79 -1.41 -6.55
N ILE A 8 18.48 -1.63 -6.69
CA ILE A 8 17.67 -0.91 -7.68
C ILE A 8 16.23 -0.71 -7.20
N ASP A 9 15.68 0.45 -7.53
CA ASP A 9 14.25 0.73 -7.43
C ASP A 9 13.55 0.40 -8.76
N PHE A 10 12.68 -0.60 -8.74
CA PHE A 10 11.98 -1.07 -9.94
C PHE A 10 10.53 -1.43 -9.63
N LEU A 11 9.58 -0.93 -10.44
CA LEU A 11 8.14 -1.14 -10.23
C LEU A 11 7.68 -0.85 -8.79
N LYS A 12 8.24 0.20 -8.17
CA LYS A 12 7.96 0.60 -6.78
C LYS A 12 8.41 -0.40 -5.72
N MET A 13 9.26 -1.34 -6.12
CA MET A 13 9.98 -2.25 -5.24
C MET A 13 11.41 -1.76 -5.06
N HIS A 14 11.93 -1.92 -3.86
CA HIS A 14 13.32 -1.79 -3.55
C HIS A 14 13.94 -3.19 -3.52
N ILE A 15 14.86 -3.47 -4.44
CA ILE A 15 15.49 -4.78 -4.62
C ILE A 15 16.95 -4.68 -4.25
N LYS A 16 17.39 -5.53 -3.30
CA LYS A 16 18.76 -5.55 -2.79
C LYS A 16 19.10 -6.92 -2.23
N ASP A 17 20.27 -7.44 -2.57
CA ASP A 17 20.82 -8.70 -2.01
C ASP A 17 19.85 -9.89 -2.05
N GLY A 18 19.10 -10.03 -3.16
CA GLY A 18 18.10 -11.09 -3.34
C GLY A 18 16.79 -10.89 -2.57
N GLN A 19 16.65 -9.80 -1.81
CA GLN A 19 15.43 -9.41 -1.12
C GLN A 19 14.69 -8.30 -1.90
N TYR A 20 13.38 -8.24 -1.70
CA TYR A 20 12.52 -7.19 -2.25
C TYR A 20 11.61 -6.63 -1.16
N SER A 21 11.48 -5.31 -1.12
CA SER A 21 10.57 -4.62 -0.20
C SER A 21 9.77 -3.56 -0.95
N LEU A 22 8.53 -3.32 -0.53
CA LEU A 22 7.73 -2.23 -1.06
C LEU A 22 8.36 -0.90 -0.69
N GLN A 23 8.41 0.04 -1.62
CA GLN A 23 8.84 1.39 -1.30
C GLN A 23 7.84 2.06 -0.32
N PRO A 24 8.30 2.90 0.62
CA PRO A 24 7.43 3.49 1.65
C PRO A 24 6.24 4.31 1.11
N HIS A 25 6.31 4.76 -0.14
CA HIS A 25 5.33 5.66 -0.74
C HIS A 25 4.22 4.97 -1.55
N VAL A 26 4.23 3.64 -1.73
CA VAL A 26 3.30 2.98 -2.69
C VAL A 26 1.82 3.19 -2.33
N GLY A 27 1.48 3.31 -1.05
CA GLY A 27 0.12 3.63 -0.59
C GLY A 27 -0.29 5.11 -0.71
N GLN A 28 0.63 6.03 -1.02
CA GLN A 28 0.33 7.47 -1.07
C GLN A 28 -0.56 7.83 -2.26
N GLU A 29 -0.43 7.13 -3.39
CA GLU A 29 -1.29 7.36 -4.56
C GLU A 29 -2.76 7.07 -4.24
N SER A 30 -3.03 6.01 -3.47
CA SER A 30 -4.39 5.69 -3.00
C SER A 30 -4.99 6.78 -2.11
N LEU A 31 -4.15 7.54 -1.38
CA LEU A 31 -4.63 8.63 -0.51
C LEU A 31 -5.10 9.85 -1.31
N LYS A 32 -4.67 10.03 -2.56
CA LYS A 32 -5.01 11.20 -3.41
C LYS A 32 -6.44 11.15 -3.97
N PHE A 33 -7.03 9.97 -4.08
CA PHE A 33 -8.40 9.82 -4.57
C PHE A 33 -9.41 10.45 -3.59
N PRO A 34 -10.62 10.86 -4.03
CA PRO A 34 -11.68 11.23 -3.11
C PRO A 34 -12.13 10.03 -2.27
N ASN A 35 -12.95 10.26 -1.24
CA ASN A 35 -13.49 9.17 -0.40
C ASN A 35 -14.84 8.64 -0.94
N THR A 36 -15.57 9.48 -1.67
CA THR A 36 -16.91 9.22 -2.16
C THR A 36 -16.95 9.49 -3.67
N ASP A 37 -17.99 8.96 -4.31
CA ASP A 37 -18.41 9.37 -5.66
C ASP A 37 -17.33 9.23 -6.73
N LEU A 38 -16.45 8.23 -6.60
CA LEU A 38 -15.49 7.90 -7.64
C LEU A 38 -16.24 7.45 -8.90
N SER A 39 -15.90 8.06 -10.03
CA SER A 39 -16.35 7.59 -11.34
C SER A 39 -15.84 6.17 -11.60
N LYS A 40 -16.48 5.46 -12.53
CA LYS A 40 -16.06 4.10 -12.92
C LYS A 40 -14.58 4.05 -13.33
N LYS A 41 -14.09 5.10 -14.00
CA LYS A 41 -12.68 5.23 -14.40
C LYS A 41 -11.76 5.40 -13.20
N GLU A 42 -12.13 6.25 -12.24
CA GLU A 42 -11.35 6.43 -11.00
C GLU A 42 -11.35 5.16 -10.16
N VAL A 43 -12.48 4.42 -10.10
CA VAL A 43 -12.54 3.11 -9.43
C VAL A 43 -11.58 2.11 -10.10
N GLN A 44 -11.49 2.09 -11.44
CA GLN A 44 -10.53 1.24 -12.14
C GLN A 44 -9.08 1.60 -11.81
N GLN A 45 -8.75 2.90 -11.83
CA GLN A 45 -7.41 3.38 -11.50
C GLN A 45 -7.04 3.07 -10.05
N PHE A 46 -7.96 3.33 -9.13
CA PHE A 46 -7.81 3.00 -7.71
C PHE A 46 -7.58 1.50 -7.54
N LEU A 47 -8.43 0.66 -8.13
CA LEU A 47 -8.28 -0.80 -8.08
C LEU A 47 -6.98 -1.31 -8.70
N GLY A 48 -6.41 -0.63 -9.69
CA GLY A 48 -5.10 -0.97 -10.24
C GLY A 48 -4.00 -0.91 -9.16
N ILE A 49 -4.02 0.13 -8.32
CA ILE A 49 -3.10 0.30 -7.20
C ILE A 49 -3.42 -0.73 -6.10
N GLU A 50 -4.68 -0.85 -5.72
CA GLU A 50 -5.09 -1.73 -4.62
C GLU A 50 -4.84 -3.21 -4.92
N ASN A 51 -5.07 -3.67 -6.15
CA ASN A 51 -4.80 -5.05 -6.54
C ASN A 51 -3.31 -5.37 -6.49
N TYR A 52 -2.44 -4.42 -6.83
CA TYR A 52 -1.00 -4.58 -6.66
C TYR A 52 -0.64 -4.72 -5.17
N MET A 53 -1.23 -3.88 -4.31
CA MET A 53 -0.99 -3.87 -2.87
C MET A 53 -1.55 -5.09 -2.13
N ALA A 54 -2.57 -5.76 -2.69
CA ALA A 54 -3.25 -6.90 -2.07
C ALA A 54 -2.32 -8.09 -1.78
N ASN A 55 -1.18 -8.20 -2.47
CA ASN A 55 -0.17 -9.24 -2.23
C ASN A 55 0.73 -8.94 -1.01
N PHE A 56 0.67 -7.72 -0.47
CA PHE A 56 1.59 -7.25 0.56
C PHE A 56 0.89 -6.75 1.82
N VAL A 57 -0.35 -6.28 1.70
CA VAL A 57 -1.16 -5.80 2.82
C VAL A 57 -2.19 -6.85 3.18
N ASP A 58 -1.95 -7.51 4.30
CA ASP A 58 -2.88 -8.50 4.85
C ASP A 58 -4.27 -7.90 5.02
N ARG A 59 -5.29 -8.71 4.69
CA ARG A 59 -6.72 -8.36 4.81
C ARG A 59 -7.19 -7.23 3.89
N LEU A 60 -6.37 -6.79 2.94
CA LEU A 60 -6.77 -5.78 1.95
C LEU A 60 -7.77 -6.35 0.92
N SER A 61 -7.55 -7.58 0.42
CA SER A 61 -8.38 -8.20 -0.64
C SER A 61 -9.88 -8.27 -0.31
N PRO A 62 -10.31 -8.67 0.91
CA PRO A 62 -11.72 -8.63 1.30
C PRO A 62 -12.33 -7.22 1.27
N VAL A 63 -11.53 -6.18 1.53
CA VAL A 63 -11.99 -4.78 1.54
C VAL A 63 -12.08 -4.21 0.13
N ILE A 64 -11.25 -4.69 -0.79
CA ILE A 64 -11.28 -4.30 -2.22
C ILE A 64 -12.49 -4.91 -2.96
N LYS A 65 -12.91 -6.13 -2.59
CA LYS A 65 -13.94 -6.92 -3.31
C LYS A 65 -15.25 -6.17 -3.64
N PRO A 66 -15.82 -5.34 -2.74
CA PRO A 66 -17.00 -4.53 -3.08
C PRO A 66 -16.76 -3.56 -4.24
N LEU A 67 -15.58 -2.93 -4.31
CA LEU A 67 -15.20 -2.01 -5.39
C LEU A 67 -15.03 -2.76 -6.72
N GLN A 68 -14.45 -3.97 -6.70
CA GLN A 68 -14.37 -4.82 -7.90
C GLN A 68 -15.76 -5.19 -8.45
N ASN A 69 -16.72 -5.46 -7.57
CA ASN A 69 -18.09 -5.77 -7.97
C ASN A 69 -18.78 -4.59 -8.69
N MET A 70 -18.42 -3.35 -8.36
CA MET A 70 -18.93 -2.14 -9.03
C MET A 70 -18.48 -2.03 -10.51
N LEU A 71 -17.46 -2.77 -10.93
CA LEU A 71 -17.01 -2.75 -12.33
C LEU A 71 -17.79 -3.72 -13.25
N LYS A 72 -18.60 -4.62 -12.69
CA LYS A 72 -19.38 -5.60 -13.44
C LYS A 72 -20.47 -4.93 -14.30
N LYS A 73 -20.98 -5.63 -15.33
CA LYS A 73 -22.01 -5.11 -16.24
C LYS A 73 -23.29 -4.66 -15.51
N ASN A 74 -23.73 -5.39 -14.49
CA ASN A 74 -24.92 -5.08 -13.68
C ASN A 74 -24.53 -4.53 -12.30
N ALA A 75 -23.57 -3.62 -12.28
CA ALA A 75 -23.04 -3.08 -11.03
C ALA A 75 -24.09 -2.25 -10.26
N THR A 76 -24.05 -2.39 -8.94
CA THR A 76 -24.79 -1.49 -8.05
C THR A 76 -24.25 -0.06 -8.15
N PRO A 77 -25.13 0.96 -8.10
CA PRO A 77 -24.71 2.35 -7.97
C PRO A 77 -23.78 2.58 -6.77
N TRP A 78 -23.08 3.72 -6.77
CA TRP A 78 -22.25 4.12 -5.63
C TRP A 78 -23.07 4.13 -4.34
N SER A 79 -22.53 3.58 -3.25
CA SER A 79 -23.23 3.48 -1.97
C SER A 79 -22.30 3.83 -0.80
N SER A 80 -22.90 4.06 0.38
CA SER A 80 -22.16 4.28 1.62
C SER A 80 -21.17 3.16 1.91
N LYS A 81 -21.51 1.91 1.60
CA LYS A 81 -20.63 0.74 1.76
C LYS A 81 -19.33 0.84 0.94
N LEU A 82 -19.39 1.39 -0.28
CA LEU A 82 -18.20 1.59 -1.11
C LEU A 82 -17.33 2.73 -0.57
N THR A 83 -17.97 3.79 -0.07
CA THR A 83 -17.29 4.88 0.63
C THR A 83 -16.54 4.37 1.86
N GLU A 84 -17.18 3.51 2.66
CA GLU A 84 -16.57 2.87 3.82
C GLU A 84 -15.38 1.98 3.43
N ALA A 85 -15.49 1.25 2.32
CA ALA A 85 -14.38 0.45 1.80
C ALA A 85 -13.18 1.33 1.44
N VAL A 86 -13.37 2.42 0.71
CA VAL A 86 -12.29 3.38 0.36
C VAL A 86 -11.67 3.99 1.62
N ARG A 87 -12.49 4.43 2.58
CA ARG A 87 -11.99 4.98 3.86
C ARG A 87 -11.19 3.94 4.64
N LYS A 88 -11.66 2.69 4.68
CA LYS A 88 -10.98 1.58 5.37
C LYS A 88 -9.63 1.29 4.73
N ILE A 89 -9.55 1.27 3.40
CA ILE A 89 -8.29 1.11 2.65
C ILE A 89 -7.30 2.22 3.02
N LYS A 90 -7.73 3.48 2.93
CA LYS A 90 -6.87 4.62 3.30
C LYS A 90 -6.42 4.59 4.76
N LYS A 91 -7.29 4.13 5.67
CA LYS A 91 -6.93 3.92 7.07
C LYS A 91 -5.87 2.84 7.22
N MET A 92 -6.03 1.70 6.55
CA MET A 92 -5.03 0.61 6.57
C MET A 92 -3.67 1.10 6.09
N TYR A 93 -3.60 1.95 5.06
CA TYR A 93 -2.32 2.53 4.63
C TYR A 93 -1.72 3.51 5.63
N LYS A 94 -2.53 4.35 6.26
CA LYS A 94 -2.05 5.24 7.33
C LYS A 94 -1.50 4.43 8.51
N ASP A 95 -2.19 3.36 8.90
CA ASP A 95 -1.76 2.46 9.97
C ASP A 95 -0.49 1.68 9.57
N TYR A 96 -0.40 1.20 8.32
CA TYR A 96 0.79 0.53 7.79
C TYR A 96 2.00 1.46 7.73
N GLN A 97 1.82 2.70 7.24
CA GLN A 97 2.87 3.71 7.19
C GLN A 97 3.34 4.09 8.60
N LEU A 98 2.41 4.19 9.56
CA LEU A 98 2.72 4.40 10.97
C LEU A 98 3.51 3.20 11.55
N CYS A 99 3.10 1.97 11.26
CA CYS A 99 3.80 0.77 11.69
C CYS A 99 5.21 0.65 11.09
N LEU A 100 5.39 0.93 9.79
CA LEU A 100 6.71 0.95 9.16
C LEU A 100 7.62 1.99 9.83
N PHE A 101 7.09 3.20 10.07
CA PHE A 101 7.81 4.28 10.74
C PHE A 101 8.19 3.92 12.19
N LEU A 102 7.27 3.33 12.95
CA LEU A 102 7.50 2.93 14.34
C LEU A 102 8.42 1.71 14.46
N LEU A 103 8.32 0.74 13.55
CA LEU A 103 9.23 -0.39 13.47
C LEU A 103 10.63 0.12 13.10
N PHE A 104 10.79 0.96 12.08
CA PHE A 104 12.08 1.58 11.77
C PHE A 104 12.67 2.36 12.95
N ARG A 105 11.85 3.12 13.68
CA ARG A 105 12.33 3.86 14.87
C ARG A 105 12.76 2.92 16.01
N ARG A 106 12.11 1.76 16.18
CA ARG A 106 12.46 0.77 17.20
C ARG A 106 13.64 -0.13 16.80
N TYR A 107 13.80 -0.44 15.51
CA TYR A 107 14.96 -1.17 14.98
C TYR A 107 16.22 -0.28 14.90
N PHE A 108 16.10 1.01 14.60
CA PHE A 108 17.25 1.92 14.63
C PHE A 108 17.78 2.13 16.06
N CYS A 109 16.89 2.26 17.05
CA CYS A 109 17.32 2.34 18.46
C CYS A 109 17.93 1.03 18.97
N LYS A 110 17.45 -0.14 18.53
CA LYS A 110 18.05 -1.44 18.92
C LYS A 110 19.35 -1.74 18.19
N LEU A 111 19.48 -1.44 16.89
CA LEU A 111 20.76 -1.60 16.18
C LEU A 111 21.81 -0.62 16.69
N MET A 112 21.45 0.63 16.98
CA MET A 112 22.40 1.58 17.58
C MET A 112 22.81 1.18 19.00
N GLN A 113 21.94 0.57 19.81
CA GLN A 113 22.36 0.03 21.11
C GLN A 113 23.30 -1.18 20.95
N VAL A 114 23.01 -2.12 20.05
CA VAL A 114 23.88 -3.29 19.84
C VAL A 114 25.24 -2.91 19.21
N ILE A 115 25.31 -1.82 18.43
CA ILE A 115 26.56 -1.32 17.84
C ILE A 115 27.35 -0.45 18.84
N TYR A 116 26.70 0.28 19.76
CA TYR A 116 27.38 1.16 20.71
C TYR A 116 27.63 0.56 22.11
N THR A 117 26.97 -0.52 22.50
CA THR A 117 27.35 -1.31 23.68
C THR A 117 27.99 -2.60 23.24
N GLY A 118 29.26 -2.52 22.84
CA GLY A 118 30.13 -3.67 22.82
C GLY A 118 30.37 -4.17 24.24
N GLN A 119 29.85 -5.36 24.53
CA GLN A 119 30.34 -6.29 25.54
C GLN A 119 30.20 -7.71 24.98
#